data_AF-A0A380TG72-F1
#
_entry.id   AF-A0A380TG72-F1
#
_cell.length_a   1.000
_cell.length_b   1.000
_cell.length_c   1.000
_cell.angle_alpha   90.00
_cell.angle_beta   90.00
_cell.angle_gamma   90.00
#
_symmetry.space_group_name_H-M   'P 1'
#
loop_
_entity.id
_entity.type
_entity.pdbx_description
1 polymer ?
#
loop_
_entity_poly.entity_id
_entity_poly.type
_entity_poly.pdbx_seq_one_letter_code
_entity_poly.pdbx_strand_id
1 'polypeptide(L)'
;MYLCTLSQTLAAAGDEPGKGRTKVTVALEATLHTRIKPVKRSEGRNAVRSAAYRSGSLLTCERTSESWDYSNRRGVEHTEILAPEGAPAWATDREALWNRAESAERRKDSQVAREYEFLFSYDLTPDQRAALAREVASEEFVARGMVADFAVHRYGRAWKAGKEGTEETIAKWRAWGLPFLDEATSARSEMQHVMVTHGRDGEEKAYYLFQPHCHIQLTMRPLSADGEGFEKKSAGSVARSWNDQASYDGIRERTAARQNRVLEETESARRLDHRSYEARREEAEGLAQEAREAGRHEEAAHFEARVRHFTRDPQPYLGFALRVKELTGHIRERFNQWVAVHHKNRVRDYVDMVEQHEPLAMEERVGAFLTRTARMLGLERLYAALAPEPEPPERERGYER
;
A
#
# COMPACT_ATOMS: atom_id res chain seq x y z
N MET A 1 -3.29 -3.05 8.57
CA MET A 1 -2.38 -4.12 9.01
C MET A 1 -3.24 -5.19 9.64
N TYR A 2 -3.19 -6.41 9.11
CA TYR A 2 -3.90 -7.54 9.67
C TYR A 2 -3.24 -7.93 10.96
N LEU A 3 -3.91 -7.59 12.04
CA LEU A 3 -4.02 -8.56 13.09
C LEU A 3 -5.46 -9.05 13.06
N CYS A 4 -5.64 -10.36 12.96
CA CYS A 4 -6.66 -10.98 13.78
C CYS A 4 -6.34 -10.53 15.20
N THR A 5 -7.13 -9.63 15.77
CA THR A 5 -7.35 -9.73 17.20
C THR A 5 -7.92 -11.12 17.37
N LEU A 6 -7.20 -11.97 18.12
CA LEU A 6 -7.77 -13.20 18.66
C LEU A 6 -8.97 -12.77 19.49
N SER A 7 -10.15 -12.67 18.88
CA SER A 7 -11.39 -12.71 19.62
C SER A 7 -11.57 -14.17 19.99
N GLN A 8 -10.86 -14.61 21.04
CA GLN A 8 -11.19 -15.85 21.73
C GLN A 8 -12.63 -15.69 22.18
N THR A 9 -13.55 -16.30 21.43
CA THR A 9 -14.94 -16.32 21.85
C THR A 9 -15.04 -17.42 22.89
N LEU A 10 -15.51 -17.01 24.07
CA LEU A 10 -15.76 -17.85 25.23
C LEU A 10 -16.39 -19.19 24.83
N ALA A 11 -15.84 -20.28 25.39
CA ALA A 11 -16.59 -21.51 25.52
C ALA A 11 -17.88 -21.17 26.28
N ALA A 12 -19.04 -21.40 25.66
CA ALA A 12 -20.32 -21.30 26.35
C ALA A 12 -20.31 -22.33 27.49
N ALA A 13 -20.11 -21.86 28.72
CA ALA A 13 -20.23 -22.65 29.93
C ALA A 13 -21.72 -22.77 30.27
N GLY A 14 -22.43 -23.63 29.55
CA GLY A 14 -23.73 -24.14 29.97
C GLY A 14 -23.53 -25.50 30.62
N ASP A 15 -23.40 -25.52 31.95
CA ASP A 15 -23.31 -26.76 32.74
C ASP A 15 -24.72 -27.34 32.92
N GLU A 16 -25.31 -27.86 31.84
CA GLU A 16 -26.50 -28.72 31.91
C GLU A 16 -26.14 -30.16 31.50
N PRO A 17 -26.21 -31.13 32.42
CA PRO A 17 -25.89 -32.52 32.13
C PRO A 17 -27.01 -33.14 31.27
N GLY A 18 -26.76 -33.36 29.98
CA GLY A 18 -27.63 -34.17 29.12
C GLY A 18 -27.78 -33.74 27.65
N LYS A 19 -27.30 -32.55 27.25
CA LYS A 19 -27.27 -32.13 25.84
C LYS A 19 -25.85 -32.23 25.30
N GLY A 20 -25.68 -32.93 24.18
CA GLY A 20 -24.38 -33.07 23.52
C GLY A 20 -23.73 -31.69 23.31
N ARG A 21 -22.43 -31.59 23.59
CA ARG A 21 -21.65 -30.37 23.39
C ARG A 21 -21.64 -30.02 21.89
N THR A 22 -22.50 -29.10 21.47
CA THR A 22 -22.32 -28.43 20.18
C THR A 22 -21.09 -27.55 20.33
N LYS A 23 -19.94 -27.99 19.82
CA LYS A 23 -18.78 -27.10 19.66
C LYS A 23 -19.19 -25.99 18.69
N VAL A 24 -19.54 -24.82 19.22
CA VAL A 24 -19.63 -23.60 18.41
C VAL A 24 -18.19 -23.17 18.14
N THR A 25 -17.62 -23.64 17.03
CA THR A 25 -16.36 -23.11 16.53
C THR A 25 -16.64 -21.71 16.01
N VAL A 26 -16.33 -20.68 16.80
CA VAL A 26 -16.48 -19.30 16.33
C VAL A 26 -15.37 -19.03 15.33
N ALA A 27 -15.77 -18.70 14.10
CA ALA A 27 -14.82 -18.37 13.05
C ALA A 27 -13.99 -17.15 13.46
N LEU A 28 -12.66 -17.26 13.34
CA LEU A 28 -11.78 -16.12 13.48
C LEU A 28 -11.90 -15.27 12.21
N GLU A 29 -12.79 -14.28 12.25
CA GLU A 29 -13.03 -13.38 11.12
C GLU A 29 -11.88 -12.38 10.93
N ALA A 30 -11.14 -12.51 9.83
CA ALA A 30 -10.22 -11.50 9.34
C ALA A 30 -10.85 -10.75 8.16
N THR A 31 -10.52 -9.48 7.99
CA THR A 31 -10.91 -8.76 6.76
C THR A 31 -10.09 -9.26 5.55
N LEU A 32 -10.54 -9.16 4.31
CA LEU A 32 -9.66 -9.29 3.15
C LEU A 32 -9.03 -7.93 2.83
N HIS A 33 -7.73 -7.83 2.60
CA HIS A 33 -7.15 -6.58 2.07
C HIS A 33 -6.82 -6.75 0.63
N THR A 34 -7.40 -5.84 -0.14
CA THR A 34 -7.20 -5.73 -1.56
C THR A 34 -6.89 -4.29 -1.86
N ARG A 35 -6.18 -4.08 -2.96
CA ARG A 35 -5.75 -2.76 -3.36
C ARG A 35 -5.55 -2.74 -4.85
N ILE A 36 -6.07 -1.69 -5.47
CA ILE A 36 -5.95 -1.50 -6.91
C ILE A 36 -5.18 -0.21 -7.15
N LYS A 37 -4.14 -0.28 -7.97
CA LYS A 37 -3.28 0.87 -8.26
C LYS A 37 -2.91 0.92 -9.75
N PRO A 38 -3.12 2.05 -10.42
CA PRO A 38 -2.58 2.24 -11.76
C PRO A 38 -1.05 2.41 -11.72
N VAL A 39 -0.37 1.92 -12.75
CA VAL A 39 1.04 2.21 -13.03
C VAL A 39 1.08 3.39 -14.01
N LYS A 40 1.22 4.60 -13.47
CA LYS A 40 1.19 5.85 -14.24
C LYS A 40 2.59 6.41 -14.49
N ARG A 41 2.84 6.81 -15.73
CA ARG A 41 4.10 7.49 -16.11
C ARG A 41 4.26 8.85 -15.45
N SER A 42 3.17 9.60 -15.27
CA SER A 42 3.19 10.92 -14.62
C SER A 42 3.65 10.88 -13.17
N GLU A 43 3.56 9.72 -12.52
CA GLU A 43 4.03 9.48 -11.15
C GLU A 43 5.45 8.86 -11.12
N GLY A 44 6.16 8.87 -12.26
CA GLY A 44 7.47 8.26 -12.41
C GLY A 44 7.47 6.73 -12.40
N ARG A 45 6.30 6.08 -12.49
CA ARG A 45 6.20 4.61 -12.52
C ARG A 45 6.46 4.07 -13.93
N ASN A 46 7.03 2.87 -13.99
CA ASN A 46 7.36 2.14 -15.21
C ASN A 46 6.86 0.69 -15.05
N ALA A 47 6.16 0.16 -16.06
CA ALA A 47 5.56 -1.17 -16.01
C ALA A 47 6.61 -2.30 -16.00
N VAL A 48 7.70 -2.15 -16.78
CA VAL A 48 8.83 -3.08 -16.80
C VAL A 48 9.53 -3.10 -15.45
N ARG A 49 9.86 -1.93 -14.88
CA ARG A 49 10.46 -1.83 -13.54
C ARG A 49 9.57 -2.48 -12.48
N SER A 50 8.26 -2.24 -12.57
CA SER A 50 7.29 -2.76 -11.61
C SER A 50 7.18 -4.30 -11.72
N ALA A 51 7.22 -4.85 -12.94
CA ALA A 51 7.27 -6.29 -13.17
C ALA A 51 8.58 -6.92 -12.67
N ALA A 52 9.74 -6.30 -12.96
CA ALA A 52 11.06 -6.74 -12.49
C ALA A 52 11.09 -6.79 -10.96
N TYR A 53 10.63 -5.71 -10.32
CA TYR A 53 10.57 -5.61 -8.87
C TYR A 53 9.78 -6.78 -8.28
N ARG A 54 8.54 -7.00 -8.75
CA ARG A 54 7.65 -8.03 -8.19
C ARG A 54 8.12 -9.45 -8.48
N SER A 55 8.59 -9.72 -9.69
CA SER A 55 9.07 -11.05 -10.04
C SER A 55 10.46 -11.37 -9.47
N GLY A 56 11.17 -10.38 -8.94
CA GLY A 56 12.56 -10.57 -8.53
C GLY A 56 13.45 -10.90 -9.73
N SER A 57 13.23 -10.22 -10.86
CA SER A 57 13.96 -10.46 -12.11
C SER A 57 14.81 -9.25 -12.50
N LEU A 58 15.78 -9.49 -13.40
CA LEU A 58 16.46 -8.44 -14.16
C LEU A 58 15.69 -8.19 -15.45
N LEU A 59 15.14 -6.99 -15.63
CA LEU A 59 14.48 -6.59 -16.88
C LEU A 59 14.98 -5.21 -17.36
N THR A 60 14.95 -5.00 -18.66
CA THR A 60 15.34 -3.77 -19.35
C THR A 60 14.13 -3.13 -20.02
N CYS A 61 13.94 -1.83 -19.80
CA CYS A 61 12.91 -1.06 -20.51
C CYS A 61 13.51 -0.39 -21.75
N GLU A 62 13.09 -0.81 -22.93
CA GLU A 62 13.54 -0.26 -24.22
C GLU A 62 13.32 1.25 -24.31
N ARG A 63 12.15 1.72 -23.84
CA ARG A 63 11.76 3.14 -23.91
C ARG A 63 12.70 4.06 -23.11
N THR A 64 13.23 3.61 -21.98
CA THR A 64 14.14 4.42 -21.14
C THR A 64 15.59 3.96 -21.21
N SER A 65 15.87 2.82 -21.85
CA SER A 65 17.16 2.13 -21.84
C SER A 65 17.70 1.85 -20.44
N GLU A 66 16.82 1.79 -19.43
CA GLU A 66 17.17 1.47 -18.05
C GLU A 66 16.94 -0.02 -17.78
N SER A 67 17.86 -0.63 -17.05
CA SER A 67 17.73 -1.99 -16.53
C SER A 67 17.61 -1.96 -15.01
N TRP A 68 16.76 -2.83 -14.45
CA TRP A 68 16.63 -3.00 -13.02
C TRP A 68 16.81 -4.44 -12.62
N ASP A 69 17.83 -4.70 -11.81
CA ASP A 69 18.12 -6.03 -11.26
C ASP A 69 17.51 -6.19 -9.87
N TYR A 70 16.50 -7.05 -9.77
CA TYR A 70 15.91 -7.49 -8.51
C TYR A 70 16.08 -8.99 -8.25
N SER A 71 17.02 -9.66 -8.94
CA SER A 71 17.32 -11.10 -8.79
C SER A 71 17.65 -11.51 -7.36
N ASN A 72 18.23 -10.61 -6.58
CA ASN A 72 18.57 -10.82 -5.17
C ASN A 72 17.39 -10.61 -4.20
N ARG A 73 16.17 -10.41 -4.70
CA ARG A 73 15.01 -10.16 -3.85
C ARG A 73 14.61 -11.44 -3.10
N ARG A 74 14.40 -11.29 -1.79
CA ARG A 74 13.95 -12.37 -0.91
C ARG A 74 12.44 -12.47 -0.87
N GLY A 75 11.94 -13.68 -0.62
CA GLY A 75 10.54 -13.93 -0.32
C GLY A 75 9.60 -13.86 -1.52
N VAL A 76 10.11 -13.98 -2.75
CA VAL A 76 9.28 -14.27 -3.93
C VAL A 76 9.08 -15.79 -3.95
N GLU A 77 7.85 -16.25 -3.72
CA GLU A 77 7.52 -17.68 -3.61
C GLU A 77 7.10 -18.26 -4.96
N HIS A 78 6.39 -17.49 -5.78
CA HIS A 78 5.89 -17.92 -7.08
C HIS A 78 5.77 -16.74 -8.03
N THR A 79 6.01 -16.97 -9.32
CA THR A 79 5.77 -15.98 -10.38
C THR A 79 5.26 -16.67 -11.63
N GLU A 80 4.30 -16.06 -12.31
CA GLU A 80 3.72 -16.63 -13.52
C GLU A 80 3.01 -15.57 -14.34
N ILE A 81 2.93 -15.79 -15.65
CA ILE A 81 2.15 -14.96 -16.56
C ILE A 81 1.07 -15.82 -17.18
N LEU A 82 -0.18 -15.39 -17.02
CA LEU A 82 -1.32 -15.98 -17.69
C LEU A 82 -1.80 -15.03 -18.78
N ALA A 83 -2.01 -15.59 -19.97
CA ALA A 83 -2.55 -14.87 -21.11
C ALA A 83 -3.82 -15.57 -21.62
N PRO A 84 -4.72 -14.85 -22.31
CA PRO A 84 -5.90 -15.47 -22.93
C PRO A 84 -5.52 -16.59 -23.91
N GLU A 85 -6.45 -17.51 -24.16
CA GLU A 85 -6.26 -18.56 -25.15
C GLU A 85 -5.93 -17.96 -26.53
N GLY A 86 -4.99 -18.59 -27.25
CA GLY A 86 -4.50 -18.09 -28.54
C GLY A 86 -3.57 -16.88 -28.45
N ALA A 87 -3.18 -16.44 -27.24
CA ALA A 87 -2.20 -15.36 -27.10
C ALA A 87 -0.85 -15.73 -27.72
N PRO A 88 -0.14 -14.74 -28.31
CA PRO A 88 1.18 -14.96 -28.88
C PRO A 88 2.21 -15.30 -27.79
N ALA A 89 3.24 -16.06 -28.13
CA ALA A 89 4.25 -16.54 -27.17
C ALA A 89 4.94 -15.42 -26.38
N TRP A 90 5.08 -14.23 -26.96
CA TRP A 90 5.65 -13.07 -26.26
C TRP A 90 4.78 -12.57 -25.11
N ALA A 91 3.46 -12.86 -25.11
CA ALA A 91 2.55 -12.42 -24.06
C ALA A 91 2.83 -13.10 -22.71
N THR A 92 3.54 -14.24 -22.72
CA THR A 92 4.03 -14.94 -21.52
C THR A 92 5.52 -14.72 -21.26
N ASP A 93 6.21 -13.94 -22.10
CA ASP A 93 7.56 -13.45 -21.83
C ASP A 93 7.48 -12.09 -21.11
N ARG A 94 8.04 -12.00 -19.91
CA ARG A 94 7.83 -10.85 -19.03
C ARG A 94 8.44 -9.57 -19.58
N GLU A 95 9.66 -9.64 -20.13
CA GLU A 95 10.34 -8.47 -20.66
C GLU A 95 9.63 -7.98 -21.93
N ALA A 96 9.29 -8.88 -22.84
CA ALA A 96 8.59 -8.60 -24.08
C ALA A 96 7.18 -8.06 -23.85
N LEU A 97 6.41 -8.65 -22.92
CA LEU A 97 5.06 -8.23 -22.56
C LEU A 97 5.06 -6.76 -22.10
N TRP A 98 5.90 -6.43 -21.13
CA TRP A 98 5.88 -5.11 -20.51
C TRP A 98 6.54 -4.04 -21.37
N ASN A 99 7.52 -4.38 -22.22
CA ASN A 99 8.04 -3.46 -23.23
C ASN A 99 6.99 -3.16 -24.31
N ARG A 100 6.24 -4.16 -24.79
CA ARG A 100 5.11 -3.92 -25.72
C ARG A 100 4.01 -3.08 -25.09
N ALA A 101 3.69 -3.33 -23.81
CA ALA A 101 2.70 -2.52 -23.09
C ALA A 101 3.16 -1.06 -22.94
N GLU A 102 4.44 -0.81 -22.61
CA GLU A 102 5.02 0.54 -22.59
C GLU A 102 4.97 1.16 -24.00
N SER A 103 5.38 0.45 -25.05
CA SER A 103 5.40 0.97 -26.42
C SER A 103 4.00 1.34 -26.95
N ALA A 104 2.97 0.57 -26.57
CA ALA A 104 1.58 0.83 -26.94
C ALA A 104 1.03 2.15 -26.36
N GLU A 105 1.66 2.72 -25.33
CA GLU A 105 1.28 3.98 -24.72
C GLU A 105 2.13 5.15 -25.22
N ARG A 106 1.47 6.18 -25.77
CA ARG A 106 2.16 7.32 -26.41
C ARG A 106 2.28 8.56 -25.54
N ARG A 107 1.47 8.70 -24.48
CA ARG A 107 1.43 9.92 -23.67
C ARG A 107 2.30 9.80 -22.43
N LYS A 108 2.79 10.95 -21.94
CA LYS A 108 3.60 11.05 -20.72
C LYS A 108 2.81 10.76 -19.43
N ASP A 109 1.49 10.82 -19.50
CA ASP A 109 0.55 10.57 -18.39
C ASP A 109 -0.21 9.24 -18.53
N SER A 110 0.19 8.40 -19.49
CA SER A 110 -0.45 7.10 -19.73
C SER A 110 -0.41 6.20 -18.49
N GLN A 111 -1.51 5.47 -18.30
CA GLN A 111 -1.60 4.33 -17.39
C GLN A 111 -1.27 3.07 -18.19
N VAL A 112 -0.08 2.53 -17.98
CA VAL A 112 0.48 1.43 -18.78
C VAL A 112 -0.06 0.08 -18.29
N ALA A 113 -0.12 -0.08 -16.98
CA ALA A 113 -0.58 -1.28 -16.31
C ALA A 113 -1.50 -0.92 -15.13
N ARG A 114 -2.17 -1.92 -14.58
CA ARG A 114 -2.87 -1.82 -13.29
C ARG A 114 -2.44 -2.97 -12.39
N GLU A 115 -2.26 -2.68 -11.13
CA GLU A 115 -1.92 -3.64 -10.10
C GLU A 115 -3.16 -3.96 -9.28
N TYR A 116 -3.48 -5.25 -9.17
CA TYR A 116 -4.38 -5.81 -8.16
C TYR A 116 -3.53 -6.53 -7.12
N GLU A 117 -3.53 -6.04 -5.90
CA GLU A 117 -2.80 -6.61 -4.76
C GLU A 117 -3.82 -7.18 -3.77
N PHE A 118 -3.60 -8.38 -3.26
CA PHE A 118 -4.40 -8.94 -2.17
C PHE A 118 -3.56 -9.77 -1.20
N LEU A 119 -3.98 -9.84 0.07
CA LEU A 119 -3.33 -10.65 1.10
C LEU A 119 -3.95 -12.05 1.18
N PHE A 120 -3.11 -13.02 1.54
CA PHE A 120 -3.52 -14.37 1.88
C PHE A 120 -3.79 -14.51 3.38
N SER A 121 -4.68 -15.44 3.74
CA SER A 121 -4.73 -15.98 5.10
C SER A 121 -3.40 -16.67 5.45
N TYR A 122 -2.97 -16.56 6.70
CA TYR A 122 -1.73 -17.17 7.19
C TYR A 122 -1.79 -18.70 7.22
N ASP A 123 -2.99 -19.27 7.22
CA ASP A 123 -3.20 -20.72 7.31
C ASP A 123 -3.08 -21.43 5.95
N LEU A 124 -2.87 -20.68 4.87
CA LEU A 124 -2.67 -21.23 3.53
C LEU A 124 -1.20 -21.56 3.32
N THR A 125 -0.89 -22.75 2.78
CA THR A 125 0.47 -23.16 2.40
C THR A 125 0.96 -22.42 1.14
N PRO A 126 2.28 -22.38 0.84
CA PRO A 126 2.81 -21.76 -0.37
C PRO A 126 2.13 -22.24 -1.66
N ASP A 127 1.92 -23.56 -1.79
CA ASP A 127 1.29 -24.15 -2.98
C ASP A 127 -0.18 -23.74 -3.12
N GLN A 128 -0.92 -23.70 -2.00
CA GLN A 128 -2.29 -23.19 -1.99
C GLN A 128 -2.36 -21.70 -2.35
N ARG A 129 -1.40 -20.89 -1.87
CA ARG A 129 -1.31 -19.47 -2.24
C ARG A 129 -1.06 -19.30 -3.74
N ALA A 130 -0.15 -20.09 -4.32
CA ALA A 130 0.13 -20.06 -5.75
C ALA A 130 -1.09 -20.52 -6.58
N ALA A 131 -1.77 -21.59 -6.18
CA ALA A 131 -2.99 -22.07 -6.83
C ALA A 131 -4.12 -21.04 -6.79
N LEU A 132 -4.37 -20.44 -5.61
CA LEU A 132 -5.37 -19.37 -5.44
C LEU A 132 -5.03 -18.12 -6.26
N ALA A 133 -3.74 -17.73 -6.31
CA ALA A 133 -3.30 -16.63 -7.15
C ALA A 133 -3.60 -16.89 -8.63
N ARG A 134 -3.32 -18.11 -9.11
CA ARG A 134 -3.60 -18.55 -10.48
C ARG A 134 -5.10 -18.54 -10.77
N GLU A 135 -5.93 -19.06 -9.87
CA GLU A 135 -7.39 -19.06 -10.01
C GLU A 135 -7.95 -17.64 -10.10
N VAL A 136 -7.55 -16.75 -9.18
CA VAL A 136 -7.97 -15.34 -9.19
C VAL A 136 -7.48 -14.65 -10.47
N ALA A 137 -6.22 -14.86 -10.86
CA ALA A 137 -5.66 -14.28 -12.09
C ALA A 137 -6.45 -14.72 -13.34
N SER A 138 -6.73 -16.02 -13.43
CA SER A 138 -7.45 -16.64 -14.55
C SER A 138 -8.90 -16.15 -14.64
N GLU A 139 -9.69 -16.34 -13.58
CA GLU A 139 -11.13 -16.14 -13.61
C GLU A 139 -11.53 -14.66 -13.57
N GLU A 140 -10.78 -13.82 -12.83
CA GLU A 140 -11.14 -12.41 -12.71
C GLU A 140 -10.53 -11.54 -13.81
N PHE A 141 -9.42 -11.96 -14.43
CA PHE A 141 -8.73 -11.08 -15.35
C PHE A 141 -8.52 -11.69 -16.73
N VAL A 142 -7.94 -12.89 -16.81
CA VAL A 142 -7.66 -13.52 -18.11
C VAL A 142 -8.94 -13.87 -18.86
N ALA A 143 -9.96 -14.36 -18.17
CA ALA A 143 -11.29 -14.62 -18.73
C ALA A 143 -11.96 -13.36 -19.32
N ARG A 144 -11.51 -12.16 -18.94
CA ARG A 144 -11.98 -10.87 -19.48
C ARG A 144 -11.10 -10.33 -20.60
N GLY A 145 -10.08 -11.09 -21.03
CA GLY A 145 -9.15 -10.74 -22.11
C GLY A 145 -7.89 -9.98 -21.67
N MET A 146 -7.63 -9.85 -20.38
CA MET A 146 -6.37 -9.25 -19.87
C MET A 146 -5.24 -10.27 -19.86
N VAL A 147 -4.00 -9.80 -19.98
CA VAL A 147 -2.81 -10.60 -19.58
C VAL A 147 -2.49 -10.26 -18.13
N ALA A 148 -2.23 -11.27 -17.32
CA ALA A 148 -1.98 -11.16 -15.89
C ALA A 148 -0.60 -11.72 -15.53
N ASP A 149 0.33 -10.85 -15.16
CA ASP A 149 1.64 -11.20 -14.61
C ASP A 149 1.58 -11.10 -13.08
N PHE A 150 1.66 -12.22 -12.38
CA PHE A 150 1.52 -12.24 -10.94
C PHE A 150 2.75 -12.78 -10.21
N ALA A 151 2.92 -12.29 -8.99
CA ALA A 151 3.96 -12.74 -8.06
C ALA A 151 3.36 -12.90 -6.66
N VAL A 152 3.62 -14.05 -6.04
CA VAL A 152 3.28 -14.35 -4.64
C VAL A 152 4.49 -14.07 -3.77
N HIS A 153 4.33 -13.17 -2.80
CA HIS A 153 5.37 -12.73 -1.87
C HIS A 153 5.05 -13.22 -0.48
N ARG A 154 6.07 -13.67 0.25
CA ARG A 154 5.97 -14.15 1.64
C ARG A 154 5.99 -13.02 2.67
N TYR A 155 6.80 -12.01 2.41
CA TYR A 155 7.09 -10.92 3.35
C TYR A 155 6.65 -9.58 2.81
N GLY A 156 6.16 -8.73 3.72
CA GLY A 156 5.93 -7.33 3.42
C GLY A 156 7.22 -6.54 3.19
N ARG A 157 7.10 -5.21 3.13
CA ARG A 157 8.25 -4.32 3.01
C ARG A 157 9.26 -4.50 4.16
N ALA A 158 10.53 -4.33 3.84
CA ALA A 158 11.60 -4.27 4.82
C ALA A 158 11.48 -3.03 5.71
N TRP A 159 11.75 -3.21 7.00
CA TRP A 159 11.93 -2.14 7.98
C TRP A 159 13.39 -2.15 8.42
N LYS A 160 14.15 -1.13 8.06
CA LYS A 160 15.60 -1.09 8.32
C LYS A 160 15.85 -0.60 9.75
N ALA A 161 16.73 -1.25 10.47
CA ALA A 161 17.18 -0.78 11.78
C ALA A 161 17.68 0.67 11.70
N GLY A 162 17.42 1.46 12.74
CA GLY A 162 17.80 2.87 12.81
C GLY A 162 17.00 3.84 11.90
N LYS A 163 16.06 3.36 11.08
CA LYS A 163 15.12 4.26 10.37
C LYS A 163 14.00 4.72 11.31
N GLU A 164 13.70 6.01 11.28
CA GLU A 164 12.57 6.62 12.01
C GLU A 164 11.28 5.81 11.88
N GLY A 165 10.58 5.58 12.99
CA GLY A 165 9.34 4.80 13.07
C GLY A 165 9.51 3.27 13.03
N THR A 166 10.73 2.76 12.85
CA THR A 166 10.98 1.30 12.84
C THR A 166 10.87 0.69 14.23
N GLU A 167 11.44 1.34 15.25
CA GLU A 167 11.42 0.83 16.63
C GLU A 167 10.01 0.73 17.21
N GLU A 168 9.16 1.74 16.98
CA GLU A 168 7.75 1.72 17.38
C GLU A 168 7.01 0.55 16.72
N THR A 169 7.26 0.32 15.42
CA THR A 169 6.66 -0.79 14.68
C THR A 169 7.12 -2.15 15.23
N ILE A 170 8.40 -2.28 15.57
CA ILE A 170 8.96 -3.51 16.17
C ILE A 170 8.38 -3.75 17.56
N ALA A 171 8.32 -2.71 18.41
CA ALA A 171 7.73 -2.78 19.75
C ALA A 171 6.27 -3.24 19.67
N LYS A 172 5.52 -2.74 18.67
CA LYS A 172 4.16 -3.17 18.39
C LYS A 172 4.08 -4.66 18.06
N TRP A 173 4.95 -5.18 17.18
CA TRP A 173 4.97 -6.60 16.83
C TRP A 173 5.35 -7.49 18.00
N ARG A 174 6.25 -7.04 18.87
CA ARG A 174 6.57 -7.73 20.14
C ARG A 174 5.37 -7.76 21.08
N ALA A 175 4.65 -6.64 21.23
CA ALA A 175 3.44 -6.57 22.05
C ALA A 175 2.31 -7.47 21.51
N TRP A 176 2.31 -7.76 20.21
CA TRP A 176 1.41 -8.74 19.59
C TRP A 176 1.82 -10.20 19.84
N GLY A 177 2.96 -10.44 20.48
CA GLY A 177 3.48 -11.78 20.75
C GLY A 177 4.02 -12.49 19.52
N LEU A 178 4.37 -11.75 18.45
CA LEU A 178 4.94 -12.38 17.24
C LEU A 178 6.37 -12.89 17.52
N PRO A 179 6.71 -14.11 17.09
CA PRO A 179 8.07 -14.61 17.18
C PRO A 179 8.99 -13.86 16.21
N PHE A 180 10.20 -13.53 16.67
CA PHE A 180 11.27 -12.94 15.87
C PHE A 180 12.26 -14.03 15.53
N LEU A 181 12.37 -14.36 14.24
CA LEU A 181 13.14 -15.49 13.75
C LEU A 181 14.29 -14.99 12.88
N ASP A 182 15.45 -15.62 12.98
CA ASP A 182 16.50 -15.43 11.98
C ASP A 182 16.09 -15.96 10.60
N GLU A 183 16.86 -15.65 9.56
CA GLU A 183 16.54 -16.03 8.18
C GLU A 183 16.41 -17.55 8.00
N ALA A 184 17.26 -18.34 8.65
CA ALA A 184 17.29 -19.80 8.48
C ALA A 184 16.06 -20.48 9.14
N THR A 185 15.62 -19.98 10.28
CA THR A 185 14.44 -20.48 11.01
C THR A 185 13.17 -19.98 10.35
N SER A 186 13.15 -18.71 9.94
CA SER A 186 12.07 -18.09 9.19
C SER A 186 11.77 -18.83 7.88
N ALA A 187 12.80 -19.24 7.13
CA ALA A 187 12.65 -19.98 5.87
C ALA A 187 11.97 -21.35 6.02
N ARG A 188 11.93 -21.93 7.23
CA ARG A 188 11.31 -23.23 7.54
C ARG A 188 9.98 -23.09 8.28
N SER A 189 9.55 -21.87 8.59
CA SER A 189 8.39 -21.61 9.42
C SER A 189 7.24 -21.04 8.60
N GLU A 190 6.12 -21.74 8.52
CA GLU A 190 4.87 -21.23 7.95
C GLU A 190 4.00 -20.48 8.97
N MET A 191 4.41 -20.43 10.25
CA MET A 191 3.69 -19.67 11.27
C MET A 191 3.87 -18.17 11.05
N GLN A 192 2.91 -17.35 11.50
CA GLN A 192 3.09 -15.89 11.47
C GLN A 192 4.28 -15.47 12.34
N HIS A 193 5.23 -14.74 11.77
CA HIS A 193 6.46 -14.32 12.43
C HIS A 193 7.01 -13.00 11.87
N VAL A 194 8.08 -12.50 12.50
CA VAL A 194 8.94 -11.43 11.98
C VAL A 194 10.30 -12.03 11.66
N MET A 195 10.72 -11.95 10.39
CA MET A 195 12.07 -12.34 10.01
C MET A 195 13.05 -11.19 10.29
N VAL A 196 14.17 -11.50 10.94
CA VAL A 196 15.26 -10.58 11.25
C VAL A 196 16.47 -10.95 10.39
N THR A 197 16.97 -9.96 9.66
CA THR A 197 18.21 -10.07 8.88
C THR A 197 19.33 -9.37 9.62
N HIS A 198 20.54 -9.89 9.53
CA HIS A 198 21.71 -9.36 10.24
C HIS A 198 22.77 -8.80 9.27
N GLY A 199 23.54 -7.84 9.76
CA GLY A 199 24.74 -7.32 9.11
C GLY A 199 25.91 -8.30 9.21
N ARG A 200 27.06 -7.93 8.63
CA ARG A 200 28.29 -8.75 8.72
C ARG A 200 28.78 -8.88 10.17
N ASP A 201 28.51 -7.87 10.98
CA ASP A 201 28.98 -7.76 12.35
C ASP A 201 27.98 -8.38 13.35
N GLY A 202 26.95 -9.07 12.85
CA GLY A 202 25.90 -9.69 13.66
C GLY A 202 24.81 -8.73 14.14
N GLU A 203 24.91 -7.43 13.83
CA GLU A 203 23.90 -6.44 14.16
C GLU A 203 22.58 -6.64 13.38
N GLU A 204 21.43 -6.38 14.00
CA GLU A 204 20.13 -6.43 13.33
C GLU A 204 20.06 -5.35 12.24
N LYS A 205 19.82 -5.77 10.99
CA LYS A 205 19.85 -4.90 9.81
C LYS A 205 18.46 -4.50 9.34
N ALA A 206 17.55 -5.47 9.26
CA ALA A 206 16.19 -5.23 8.83
C ALA A 206 15.22 -6.32 9.29
N TYR A 207 13.96 -5.92 9.43
CA TYR A 207 12.84 -6.74 9.88
C TYR A 207 11.79 -6.85 8.79
N TYR A 208 11.22 -8.04 8.64
CA TYR A 208 10.22 -8.36 7.63
C TYR A 208 9.06 -9.06 8.29
N LEU A 209 7.88 -8.44 8.25
CA LEU A 209 6.66 -9.08 8.74
C LEU A 209 6.24 -10.17 7.75
N PHE A 210 6.01 -11.39 8.25
CA PHE A 210 5.33 -12.43 7.49
C PHE A 210 3.92 -11.95 7.12
N GLN A 211 3.74 -11.69 5.84
CA GLN A 211 2.55 -11.08 5.28
C GLN A 211 2.42 -11.62 3.86
N PRO A 212 1.96 -12.87 3.69
CA PRO A 212 1.82 -13.44 2.37
C PRO A 212 0.81 -12.64 1.56
N HIS A 213 1.19 -12.21 0.37
CA HIS A 213 0.36 -11.42 -0.52
C HIS A 213 0.68 -11.69 -1.98
N CYS A 214 -0.30 -11.47 -2.85
CA CYS A 214 -0.14 -11.55 -4.28
C CYS A 214 -0.19 -10.15 -4.87
N HIS A 215 0.69 -9.90 -5.82
CA HIS A 215 0.57 -8.78 -6.75
C HIS A 215 0.24 -9.33 -8.13
N ILE A 216 -0.78 -8.79 -8.79
CA ILE A 216 -1.14 -9.10 -10.18
C ILE A 216 -1.02 -7.81 -10.99
N GLN A 217 -0.03 -7.74 -11.87
CA GLN A 217 0.08 -6.65 -12.85
C GLN A 217 -0.67 -7.02 -14.13
N LEU A 218 -1.63 -6.19 -14.49
CA LEU A 218 -2.59 -6.40 -15.56
C LEU A 218 -2.32 -5.45 -16.72
N THR A 219 -2.45 -5.95 -17.94
CA THR A 219 -2.46 -5.10 -19.13
C THR A 219 -3.69 -4.20 -19.15
N MET A 220 -3.55 -3.01 -19.73
CA MET A 220 -4.63 -2.03 -19.85
C MET A 220 -5.23 -1.98 -21.25
N ARG A 221 -4.85 -2.92 -22.11
CA ARG A 221 -5.31 -3.09 -23.49
C ARG A 221 -5.45 -4.58 -23.79
N PRO A 222 -6.44 -4.98 -24.59
CA PRO A 222 -6.49 -6.33 -25.12
C PRO A 222 -5.35 -6.54 -26.12
N LEU A 223 -4.93 -7.80 -26.25
CA LEU A 223 -4.02 -8.22 -27.30
C LEU A 223 -4.67 -7.97 -28.67
N SER A 224 -3.88 -7.54 -29.65
CA SER A 224 -4.38 -7.37 -31.01
C SER A 224 -4.64 -8.72 -31.69
N ALA A 225 -5.64 -8.76 -32.57
CA ALA A 225 -6.00 -9.98 -33.31
C ALA A 225 -4.89 -10.51 -34.22
N ASP A 226 -3.96 -9.65 -34.67
CA ASP A 226 -2.77 -10.03 -35.44
C ASP A 226 -1.66 -10.65 -34.58
N GLY A 227 -1.78 -10.61 -33.24
CA GLY A 227 -0.78 -11.14 -32.32
C GLY A 227 0.50 -10.29 -32.21
N GLU A 228 0.57 -9.13 -32.83
CA GLU A 228 1.80 -8.31 -32.87
C GLU A 228 1.93 -7.35 -31.69
N GLY A 229 0.82 -7.04 -30.99
CA GLY A 229 0.86 -6.13 -29.86
C GLY A 229 -0.49 -5.96 -29.15
N PHE A 230 -0.87 -4.70 -28.96
CA PHE A 230 -2.06 -4.31 -28.20
C PHE A 230 -3.00 -3.45 -29.03
N GLU A 231 -4.31 -3.63 -28.85
CA GLU A 231 -5.29 -2.79 -29.53
C GLU A 231 -5.27 -1.33 -29.07
N LYS A 232 -5.87 -0.47 -29.90
CA LYS A 232 -6.09 0.94 -29.55
C LYS A 232 -7.20 1.06 -28.52
N LYS A 233 -6.98 1.89 -27.49
CA LYS A 233 -8.03 2.35 -26.57
C LYS A 233 -9.01 3.26 -27.33
N SER A 234 -10.07 2.70 -27.89
CA SER A 234 -11.17 3.43 -28.54
C SER A 234 -12.40 3.50 -27.62
N ALA A 235 -13.41 4.27 -28.00
CA ALA A 235 -14.66 4.38 -27.24
C ALA A 235 -15.40 3.04 -27.09
N GLY A 236 -15.27 2.14 -28.07
CA GLY A 236 -15.86 0.79 -28.04
C GLY A 236 -14.92 -0.31 -27.55
N SER A 237 -13.72 0.01 -27.06
CA SER A 237 -12.77 -1.00 -26.60
C SER A 237 -13.22 -1.66 -25.31
N VAL A 238 -13.13 -2.99 -25.23
CA VAL A 238 -13.38 -3.78 -24.02
C VAL A 238 -12.52 -3.34 -22.83
N ALA A 239 -11.36 -2.71 -23.09
CA ALA A 239 -10.52 -2.13 -22.05
C ALA A 239 -11.23 -1.09 -21.16
N ARG A 240 -12.32 -0.48 -21.66
CA ARG A 240 -13.13 0.47 -20.87
C ARG A 240 -13.94 -0.24 -19.79
N SER A 241 -14.54 -1.39 -20.10
CA SER A 241 -15.34 -2.16 -19.12
C SER A 241 -14.48 -2.72 -17.99
N TRP A 242 -13.19 -2.94 -18.25
CA TRP A 242 -12.26 -3.40 -17.22
C TRP A 242 -12.10 -2.42 -16.05
N ASN A 243 -12.50 -1.14 -16.20
CA ASN A 243 -12.33 -0.10 -15.19
C ASN A 243 -13.62 0.26 -14.43
N ASP A 244 -14.70 -0.49 -14.63
CA ASP A 244 -15.95 -0.28 -13.93
C ASP A 244 -15.83 -0.59 -12.42
N GLN A 245 -16.41 0.29 -11.58
CA GLN A 245 -16.28 0.21 -10.13
C GLN A 245 -17.02 -0.99 -9.55
N ALA A 246 -18.22 -1.30 -10.06
CA ALA A 246 -19.01 -2.44 -9.61
C ALA A 246 -18.30 -3.78 -9.88
N SER A 247 -17.50 -3.83 -10.96
CA SER A 247 -16.65 -4.98 -11.25
C SER A 247 -15.61 -5.22 -10.15
N TYR A 248 -15.08 -4.18 -9.49
CA TYR A 248 -14.05 -4.34 -8.45
C TYR A 248 -14.58 -4.87 -7.12
N ASP A 249 -15.76 -4.41 -6.69
CA ASP A 249 -16.37 -4.89 -5.45
C ASP A 249 -16.67 -6.39 -5.56
N GLY A 250 -17.19 -6.82 -6.72
CA GLY A 250 -17.38 -8.25 -7.01
C GLY A 250 -16.08 -9.06 -7.03
N ILE A 251 -14.97 -8.51 -7.54
CA ILE A 251 -13.66 -9.20 -7.51
C ILE A 251 -13.21 -9.42 -6.06
N ARG A 252 -13.40 -8.42 -5.20
CA ARG A 252 -12.99 -8.47 -3.79
C ARG A 252 -13.80 -9.52 -3.03
N GLU A 253 -15.11 -9.58 -3.23
CA GLU A 253 -15.98 -10.63 -2.70
C GLU A 253 -15.54 -12.02 -3.15
N ARG A 254 -15.43 -12.25 -4.46
CA ARG A 254 -15.07 -13.56 -5.00
C ARG A 254 -13.65 -13.99 -4.61
N THR A 255 -12.72 -13.05 -4.40
CA THR A 255 -11.39 -13.35 -3.87
C THR A 255 -11.45 -13.84 -2.42
N ALA A 256 -12.30 -13.24 -1.58
CA ALA A 256 -12.52 -13.73 -0.22
C ALA A 256 -13.19 -15.11 -0.22
N ALA A 257 -14.21 -15.31 -1.05
CA ALA A 257 -14.91 -16.59 -1.19
C ALA A 257 -13.96 -17.74 -1.59
N ARG A 258 -13.06 -17.52 -2.57
CA ARG A 258 -12.08 -18.52 -2.98
C ARG A 258 -11.11 -18.90 -1.85
N GLN A 259 -10.62 -17.92 -1.10
CA GLN A 259 -9.78 -18.22 0.07
C GLN A 259 -10.55 -18.97 1.15
N ASN A 260 -11.80 -18.57 1.44
CA ASN A 260 -12.64 -19.26 2.43
C ASN A 260 -12.92 -20.71 2.05
N ARG A 261 -13.14 -21.00 0.76
CA ARG A 261 -13.30 -22.36 0.26
C ARG A 261 -12.09 -23.23 0.61
N VAL A 262 -10.87 -22.74 0.35
CA VAL A 262 -9.64 -23.48 0.68
C VAL A 262 -9.43 -23.58 2.20
N LEU A 263 -9.77 -22.54 2.96
CA LEU A 263 -9.71 -22.58 4.43
C LEU A 263 -10.72 -23.57 5.04
N GLU A 264 -11.87 -23.77 4.40
CA GLU A 264 -12.85 -24.80 4.77
C GLU A 264 -12.32 -26.21 4.49
N GLU A 265 -11.75 -26.42 3.31
CA GLU A 265 -11.12 -27.69 2.91
C GLU A 265 -9.95 -28.09 3.82
N THR A 266 -9.24 -27.11 4.40
CA THR A 266 -8.14 -27.35 5.35
C THR A 266 -8.56 -27.33 6.81
N GLU A 267 -9.87 -27.28 7.10
CA GLU A 267 -10.43 -27.23 8.45
C GLU A 267 -9.89 -26.04 9.30
N SER A 268 -9.42 -24.97 8.65
CA SER A 268 -9.02 -23.76 9.35
C SER A 268 -10.23 -23.12 10.03
N ALA A 269 -10.05 -22.58 11.22
CA ALA A 269 -11.06 -21.78 11.91
C ALA A 269 -11.13 -20.33 11.38
N ARG A 270 -10.20 -19.89 10.52
CA ARG A 270 -10.17 -18.52 10.00
C ARG A 270 -11.13 -18.34 8.83
N ARG A 271 -11.82 -17.20 8.78
CA ARG A 271 -12.59 -16.79 7.61
C ARG A 271 -12.27 -15.36 7.24
N LEU A 272 -12.29 -15.06 5.94
CA LEU A 272 -12.06 -13.75 5.37
C LEU A 272 -13.38 -13.07 5.03
N ASP A 273 -13.56 -11.85 5.52
CA ASP A 273 -14.69 -10.97 5.18
C ASP A 273 -14.21 -9.83 4.26
N HIS A 274 -14.85 -9.71 3.10
CA HIS A 274 -14.50 -8.69 2.11
C HIS A 274 -15.12 -7.32 2.42
N ARG A 275 -16.16 -7.25 3.26
CA ARG A 275 -16.93 -6.04 3.50
C ARG A 275 -16.14 -5.00 4.29
N SER A 276 -16.61 -3.76 4.26
CA SER A 276 -16.07 -2.69 5.09
C SER A 276 -16.36 -2.95 6.57
N TYR A 277 -15.59 -2.32 7.46
CA TYR A 277 -15.91 -2.37 8.90
C TYR A 277 -17.28 -1.74 9.19
N GLU A 278 -17.69 -0.74 8.41
CA GLU A 278 -19.00 -0.10 8.54
C GLU A 278 -20.14 -1.08 8.22
N ALA A 279 -20.10 -1.77 7.07
CA ALA A 279 -21.12 -2.74 6.71
C ALA A 279 -21.21 -3.91 7.70
N ARG A 280 -20.07 -4.37 8.23
CA ARG A 280 -20.02 -5.43 9.27
C ARG A 280 -20.54 -4.93 10.62
N ARG A 281 -20.34 -3.64 10.93
CA ARG A 281 -20.89 -3.02 12.12
C ARG A 281 -22.41 -2.93 12.03
N GLU A 282 -22.94 -2.45 10.91
CA GLU A 282 -24.40 -2.34 10.68
C GLU A 282 -25.11 -3.70 10.80
N GLU A 283 -24.52 -4.76 10.20
CA GLU A 283 -25.04 -6.13 10.36
C GLU A 283 -25.00 -6.58 11.83
N ALA A 284 -23.88 -6.36 12.52
CA ALA A 284 -23.76 -6.73 13.94
C ALA A 284 -24.72 -5.93 14.83
N GLU A 285 -25.00 -4.66 14.52
CA GLU A 285 -26.00 -3.83 15.20
C GLU A 285 -27.41 -4.39 15.00
N GLY A 286 -27.76 -4.76 13.76
CA GLY A 286 -29.05 -5.40 13.46
C GLY A 286 -29.25 -6.73 14.18
N LEU A 287 -28.23 -7.60 14.15
CA LEU A 287 -28.26 -8.89 14.86
C LEU A 287 -28.32 -8.73 16.37
N ALA A 288 -27.60 -7.75 16.93
CA ALA A 288 -27.69 -7.44 18.36
C ALA A 288 -29.11 -6.99 18.73
N GLN A 289 -29.72 -6.11 17.94
CA GLN A 289 -31.07 -5.62 18.17
C GLN A 289 -32.10 -6.76 18.12
N GLU A 290 -32.05 -7.61 17.10
CA GLU A 290 -32.94 -8.77 16.96
C GLU A 290 -32.81 -9.73 18.14
N ALA A 291 -31.58 -10.05 18.54
CA ALA A 291 -31.34 -10.94 19.68
C ALA A 291 -31.87 -10.34 21.00
N ARG A 292 -31.76 -9.03 21.21
CA ARG A 292 -32.36 -8.36 22.38
C ARG A 292 -33.87 -8.46 22.37
N GLU A 293 -34.50 -8.15 21.24
CA GLU A 293 -35.96 -8.19 21.08
C GLU A 293 -36.53 -9.60 21.30
N ALA A 294 -35.76 -10.63 20.91
CA ALA A 294 -36.10 -12.02 21.14
C ALA A 294 -35.72 -12.56 22.54
N GLY A 295 -35.19 -11.74 23.45
CA GLY A 295 -34.78 -12.14 24.79
C GLY A 295 -33.51 -13.02 24.85
N ARG A 296 -32.74 -13.12 23.75
CA ARG A 296 -31.49 -13.89 23.66
C ARG A 296 -30.30 -13.04 24.11
N HIS A 297 -30.25 -12.73 25.41
CA HIS A 297 -29.31 -11.76 25.99
C HIS A 297 -27.82 -12.09 25.77
N GLU A 298 -27.43 -13.37 25.83
CA GLU A 298 -26.04 -13.77 25.59
C GLU A 298 -25.62 -13.54 24.14
N GLU A 299 -26.51 -13.83 23.19
CA GLU A 299 -26.29 -13.62 21.77
C GLU A 299 -26.25 -12.12 21.43
N ALA A 300 -27.14 -11.33 22.03
CA ALA A 300 -27.10 -9.87 21.92
C ALA A 300 -25.75 -9.30 22.41
N ALA A 301 -25.28 -9.73 23.58
CA ALA A 301 -23.98 -9.29 24.12
C ALA A 301 -22.81 -9.68 23.21
N HIS A 302 -22.88 -10.86 22.57
CA HIS A 302 -21.90 -11.29 21.58
C HIS A 302 -21.86 -10.36 20.36
N PHE A 303 -23.01 -10.03 19.77
CA PHE A 303 -23.06 -9.12 18.62
C PHE A 303 -22.65 -7.69 18.98
N GLU A 304 -23.02 -7.19 20.16
CA GLU A 304 -22.54 -5.89 20.66
C GLU A 304 -21.02 -5.83 20.82
N ALA A 305 -20.39 -6.93 21.25
CA ALA A 305 -18.93 -7.00 21.28
C ALA A 305 -18.32 -6.91 19.88
N ARG A 306 -18.96 -7.51 18.86
CA ARG A 306 -18.57 -7.35 17.45
C ARG A 306 -18.73 -5.90 16.97
N VAL A 307 -19.82 -5.23 17.32
CA VAL A 307 -20.03 -3.78 17.03
C VAL A 307 -18.88 -2.95 17.59
N ARG A 308 -18.53 -3.14 18.87
CA ARG A 308 -17.39 -2.45 19.50
C ARG A 308 -16.07 -2.75 18.76
N HIS A 309 -15.86 -4.01 18.36
CA HIS A 309 -14.67 -4.40 17.62
C HIS A 309 -14.53 -3.66 16.26
N PHE A 310 -15.63 -3.48 15.53
CA PHE A 310 -15.63 -2.76 14.25
C PHE A 310 -15.65 -1.24 14.40
N THR A 311 -15.96 -0.75 15.60
CA THR A 311 -15.90 0.67 15.93
C THR A 311 -14.45 1.04 16.24
N ARG A 312 -13.77 1.66 15.27
CA ARG A 312 -12.50 2.34 15.54
C ARG A 312 -12.79 3.66 16.24
N ASP A 313 -12.15 3.93 17.36
CA ASP A 313 -12.03 5.30 17.85
C ASP A 313 -11.44 6.17 16.72
N PRO A 314 -12.02 7.35 16.43
CA PRO A 314 -11.51 8.20 15.37
C PRO A 314 -10.03 8.49 15.65
N GLN A 315 -9.16 8.10 14.72
CA GLN A 315 -7.77 8.52 14.83
C GLN A 315 -7.73 10.05 14.77
N PRO A 316 -6.94 10.73 15.61
CA PRO A 316 -6.81 12.17 15.54
C PRO A 316 -6.48 12.56 14.10
N TYR A 317 -7.22 13.53 13.57
CA TYR A 317 -7.11 13.96 12.18
C TYR A 317 -5.70 14.50 11.90
N LEU A 318 -4.81 13.63 11.40
CA LEU A 318 -3.45 13.97 11.00
C LEU A 318 -3.41 14.77 9.68
N GLY A 319 -4.55 15.03 9.03
CA GLY A 319 -4.60 15.63 7.68
C GLY A 319 -3.94 17.01 7.60
N PHE A 320 -4.11 17.85 8.63
CA PHE A 320 -3.37 19.12 8.73
C PHE A 320 -1.87 18.87 8.91
N ALA A 321 -1.49 17.95 9.80
CA ALA A 321 -0.09 17.62 10.08
C ALA A 321 0.64 17.01 8.86
N LEU A 322 -0.03 16.14 8.09
CA LEU A 322 0.47 15.55 6.85
C LEU A 322 0.55 16.59 5.73
N ARG A 323 -0.45 17.47 5.60
CA ARG A 323 -0.42 18.58 4.64
C ARG A 323 0.71 19.57 4.98
N VAL A 324 0.94 19.85 6.26
CA VAL A 324 2.08 20.66 6.73
C VAL A 324 3.41 19.95 6.44
N LYS A 325 3.50 18.63 6.64
CA LYS A 325 4.68 17.81 6.34
C LYS A 325 4.98 17.72 4.83
N GLU A 326 3.95 17.57 4.00
CA GLU A 326 4.05 17.59 2.53
C GLU A 326 4.41 18.98 2.02
N LEU A 327 3.85 20.04 2.61
CA LEU A 327 4.17 21.43 2.27
C LEU A 327 5.61 21.77 2.68
N THR A 328 6.06 21.37 3.87
CA THR A 328 7.46 21.55 4.29
C THR A 328 8.42 20.72 3.43
N GLY A 329 8.04 19.51 3.01
CA GLY A 329 8.78 18.70 2.05
C GLY A 329 8.91 19.39 0.68
N HIS A 330 7.79 19.86 0.11
CA HIS A 330 7.77 20.59 -1.16
C HIS A 330 8.53 21.93 -1.08
N ILE A 331 8.38 22.67 0.01
CA ILE A 331 9.12 23.93 0.25
C ILE A 331 10.62 23.62 0.32
N ARG A 332 11.03 22.59 1.05
CA ARG A 332 12.43 22.18 1.16
C ARG A 332 13.01 21.73 -0.18
N GLU A 333 12.26 20.96 -0.95
CA GLU A 333 12.69 20.46 -2.26
C GLU A 333 12.76 21.57 -3.31
N ARG A 334 11.76 22.47 -3.33
CA ARG A 334 11.77 23.67 -4.18
C ARG A 334 12.86 24.65 -3.77
N PHE A 335 13.12 24.81 -2.47
CA PHE A 335 14.22 25.62 -1.96
C PHE A 335 15.57 25.02 -2.34
N ASN A 336 15.77 23.70 -2.21
CA ASN A 336 17.00 23.04 -2.63
C ASN A 336 17.21 23.11 -4.15
N GLN A 337 16.15 22.95 -4.96
CA GLN A 337 16.22 23.13 -6.41
C GLN A 337 16.52 24.58 -6.79
N TRP A 338 15.91 25.55 -6.10
CA TRP A 338 16.18 26.97 -6.30
C TRP A 338 17.62 27.34 -5.90
N VAL A 339 18.12 26.85 -4.76
CA VAL A 339 19.52 26.99 -4.34
C VAL A 339 20.45 26.35 -5.36
N ALA A 340 20.17 25.13 -5.85
CA ALA A 340 21.00 24.47 -6.86
C ALA A 340 21.04 25.23 -8.20
N VAL A 341 19.91 25.77 -8.65
CA VAL A 341 19.82 26.61 -9.86
C VAL A 341 20.55 27.94 -9.65
N HIS A 342 20.41 28.58 -8.49
CA HIS A 342 21.12 29.82 -8.19
C HIS A 342 22.61 29.62 -7.97
N HIS A 343 23.05 28.50 -7.39
CA HIS A 343 24.47 28.20 -7.23
C HIS A 343 25.11 27.91 -8.59
N LYS A 344 24.41 27.19 -9.48
CA LYS A 344 24.84 26.96 -10.86
C LYS A 344 24.91 28.26 -11.67
N ASN A 345 23.91 29.13 -11.54
CA ASN A 345 23.92 30.43 -12.22
C ASN A 345 24.95 31.39 -11.60
N ARG A 346 25.15 31.41 -10.28
CA ARG A 346 26.20 32.22 -9.63
C ARG A 346 27.61 31.74 -9.96
N VAL A 347 27.85 30.44 -10.12
CA VAL A 347 29.16 29.94 -10.55
C VAL A 347 29.42 30.30 -12.01
N ARG A 348 28.42 30.18 -12.90
CA ARG A 348 28.52 30.65 -14.29
C ARG A 348 28.79 32.15 -14.36
N ASP A 349 27.96 32.94 -13.68
CA ASP A 349 28.05 34.41 -13.72
C ASP A 349 29.31 34.93 -12.97
N TYR A 350 29.85 34.18 -12.00
CA TYR A 350 31.13 34.49 -11.31
C TYR A 350 32.35 34.10 -12.15
N VAL A 351 32.30 33.01 -12.91
CA VAL A 351 33.34 32.67 -13.90
C VAL A 351 33.38 33.73 -15.01
N ASP A 352 32.23 34.15 -15.52
CA ASP A 352 32.12 35.22 -16.53
C ASP A 352 32.59 36.59 -16.01
N MET A 353 32.44 36.86 -14.70
CA MET A 353 32.85 38.12 -14.07
C MET A 353 34.33 38.16 -13.68
N VAL A 354 34.90 37.04 -13.20
CA VAL A 354 36.32 36.92 -12.82
C VAL A 354 37.23 36.93 -14.05
N GLU A 355 36.74 36.48 -15.21
CA GLU A 355 37.46 36.65 -16.48
C GLU A 355 37.59 38.12 -16.91
N GLN A 356 36.87 39.07 -16.29
CA GLN A 356 36.79 40.44 -16.79
C GLN A 356 37.42 41.53 -15.90
N HIS A 357 37.34 41.59 -14.55
CA HIS A 357 37.89 42.76 -13.81
C HIS A 357 38.34 42.52 -12.34
N GLU A 358 39.29 43.36 -11.87
CA GLU A 358 40.07 43.34 -10.61
C GLU A 358 39.30 43.33 -9.25
N PRO A 359 39.94 42.94 -8.12
CA PRO A 359 39.29 42.32 -6.94
C PRO A 359 38.70 43.24 -5.85
N LEU A 360 38.79 44.57 -5.93
CA LEU A 360 38.71 45.43 -4.72
C LEU A 360 37.33 46.00 -4.33
N ALA A 361 36.20 45.49 -4.82
CA ALA A 361 34.87 46.03 -4.48
C ALA A 361 33.82 44.98 -4.01
N MET A 362 34.27 43.85 -3.47
CA MET A 362 33.39 42.71 -3.14
C MET A 362 32.53 42.93 -1.88
N GLU A 363 33.08 43.55 -0.84
CA GLU A 363 32.42 43.61 0.49
C GLU A 363 31.20 44.56 0.53
N GLU A 364 31.30 45.76 -0.05
CA GLU A 364 30.17 46.70 -0.12
C GLU A 364 29.01 46.17 -0.98
N ARG A 365 29.33 45.43 -2.05
CA ARG A 365 28.34 44.88 -2.98
C ARG A 365 27.54 43.73 -2.38
N VAL A 366 28.16 42.93 -1.50
CA VAL A 366 27.48 41.84 -0.78
C VAL A 366 26.50 42.39 0.25
N GLY A 367 26.87 43.45 0.98
CA GLY A 367 25.97 44.12 1.95
C GLY A 367 24.71 44.71 1.31
N ALA A 368 24.86 45.36 0.15
CA ALA A 368 23.73 45.93 -0.59
C ALA A 368 22.78 44.85 -1.17
N PHE A 369 23.33 43.72 -1.61
CA PHE A 369 22.56 42.60 -2.16
C PHE A 369 21.67 41.92 -1.11
N LEU A 370 22.19 41.67 0.08
CA LEU A 370 21.43 41.04 1.17
C LEU A 370 20.28 41.94 1.64
N THR A 371 20.53 43.24 1.76
CA THR A 371 19.53 44.26 2.14
C THR A 371 18.38 44.35 1.12
N ARG A 372 18.70 44.27 -0.18
CA ARG A 372 17.69 44.32 -1.26
C ARG A 372 16.88 43.03 -1.35
N THR A 373 17.50 41.89 -1.06
CA THR A 373 16.85 40.57 -1.08
C THR A 373 15.83 40.43 0.05
N ALA A 374 16.13 40.96 1.25
CA ALA A 374 15.19 40.99 2.38
C ALA A 374 13.90 41.78 2.07
N ARG A 375 14.02 42.92 1.38
CA ARG A 375 12.86 43.70 0.90
C ARG A 375 12.08 43.02 -0.23
N MET A 376 12.77 42.38 -1.17
CA MET A 376 12.13 41.80 -2.36
C MET A 376 11.31 40.54 -2.06
N LEU A 377 11.70 39.78 -1.04
CA LEU A 377 10.96 38.60 -0.56
C LEU A 377 9.77 38.96 0.35
N GLY A 378 9.49 40.25 0.58
CA GLY A 378 8.31 40.72 1.33
C GLY A 378 8.28 40.30 2.82
N LEU A 379 9.44 40.00 3.40
CA LEU A 379 9.57 39.46 4.77
C LEU A 379 9.39 40.51 5.89
N GLU A 380 9.12 41.77 5.55
CA GLU A 380 8.75 42.85 6.49
C GLU A 380 7.40 42.57 7.19
N ARG A 381 6.51 41.77 6.57
CA ARG A 381 5.18 41.44 7.12
C ARG A 381 5.15 40.23 8.06
N LEU A 382 6.21 39.44 8.16
CA LEU A 382 6.28 38.33 9.11
C LEU A 382 6.46 38.82 10.56
N TYR A 383 6.96 40.04 10.76
CA TYR A 383 6.99 40.69 12.07
C TYR A 383 5.60 41.15 12.55
N ALA A 384 4.72 41.58 11.64
CA ALA A 384 3.38 42.06 11.98
C ALA A 384 2.36 40.93 12.23
N ALA A 385 2.60 39.72 11.71
CA ALA A 385 1.76 38.53 11.93
C ALA A 385 2.15 37.73 13.19
N LEU A 386 3.23 38.12 13.88
CA LEU A 386 3.70 37.54 15.15
C LEU A 386 3.51 38.49 16.34
N ALA A 387 2.84 39.64 16.14
CA ALA A 387 2.48 40.55 17.22
C ALA A 387 1.27 39.98 18.00
N PRO A 388 1.31 39.92 19.34
CA PRO A 388 0.18 39.45 20.14
C PRO A 388 -1.01 40.41 20.04
N GLU A 389 -2.23 39.86 19.96
CA GLU A 389 -3.47 40.64 20.00
C GLU A 389 -3.65 41.32 21.38
N PRO A 390 -4.21 42.55 21.44
CA PRO A 390 -4.46 43.23 22.70
C PRO A 390 -5.58 42.56 23.50
N GLU A 391 -5.41 42.49 24.82
CA GLU A 391 -6.42 41.96 25.73
C GLU A 391 -7.75 42.74 25.65
N PRO A 392 -8.90 42.05 25.71
CA PRO A 392 -10.19 42.70 25.73
C PRO A 392 -10.38 43.51 27.03
N PRO A 393 -11.05 44.68 26.98
CA PRO A 393 -11.22 45.52 28.17
C PRO A 393 -12.09 44.83 29.23
N GLU A 394 -11.63 44.88 30.48
CA GLU A 394 -12.39 44.47 31.67
C GLU A 394 -13.71 45.25 31.73
N ARG A 395 -14.83 44.54 31.61
CA ARG A 395 -16.16 45.10 31.92
C ARG A 395 -16.43 44.89 33.41
N GLU A 396 -16.44 46.00 34.13
CA GLU A 396 -16.88 46.09 35.51
C GLU A 396 -18.29 45.50 35.70
N ARG A 397 -18.47 44.77 36.79
CA ARG A 397 -19.74 44.19 37.24
C ARG A 397 -20.72 45.30 37.64
N GLY A 398 -21.92 45.29 37.07
CA GLY A 398 -23.09 46.00 37.57
C GLY A 398 -24.28 45.05 37.68
N TYR A 399 -24.63 44.67 38.91
CA TYR A 399 -25.96 44.17 39.27
C TYR A 399 -26.98 45.31 39.10
N GLU A 400 -28.16 45.04 38.54
CA GLU A 400 -29.46 45.37 39.18
C GLU A 400 -30.66 44.85 38.36
N ARG A 401 -31.47 44.06 39.07
CA ARG A 401 -32.90 43.70 38.98
C ARG A 401 -33.45 42.96 37.76
#